data_AF-A0A7X6ZS15-F1
#
_entry.id   AF-A0A7X6ZS15-F1
#
_cell.length_a   1.000
_cell.length_b   1.000
_cell.length_c   1.000
_cell.angle_alpha   90.00
_cell.angle_beta   90.00
_cell.angle_gamma   90.00
#
_symmetry.space_group_name_H-M   'P 1'
#
loop_
_entity.id
_entity.type
_entity.pdbx_description
1 polymer ?
#
loop_
_entity_poly.entity_id
_entity_poly.type
_entity_poly.pdbx_seq_one_letter_code
_entity_poly.pdbx_strand_id
1 'polypeptide(L)'
;MTKIKEFLNRNIRQYGVIFALIVIMLLFGILTGGKLIWPRNVSMLVRQNAYVLILAIGMMFCILTGGNVDLSVGSIVALVSAMSGLLTTTIGL
;
A
#
# COMPACT_ATOMS: atom_id res chain seq x y z
N MET A 1 2.56 -21.54 31.71
CA MET A 1 1.95 -21.67 30.36
C MET A 1 1.33 -20.37 29.80
N THR A 2 1.14 -19.32 30.61
CA THR A 2 0.59 -18.02 30.17
C THR A 2 1.60 -17.15 29.42
N LYS A 3 2.85 -17.05 29.89
CA LYS A 3 3.90 -16.25 29.24
C LYS A 3 4.22 -16.67 27.79
N ILE A 4 4.20 -17.97 27.50
CA ILE A 4 4.43 -18.50 26.14
C ILE A 4 3.26 -18.14 25.22
N LYS A 5 2.01 -18.28 25.69
CA LYS A 5 0.82 -17.87 24.95
C LYS A 5 0.82 -16.36 24.67
N GLU A 6 1.20 -15.52 25.65
CA GLU A 6 1.30 -14.07 25.45
C GLU A 6 2.42 -13.67 24.49
N PHE A 7 3.58 -14.34 24.56
CA PHE A 7 4.70 -14.10 23.66
C PHE A 7 4.37 -14.52 22.22
N LEU A 8 3.68 -15.64 22.04
CA LEU A 8 3.12 -16.07 20.75
C LEU A 8 2.07 -15.06 20.26
N ASN A 9 1.13 -14.62 21.09
CA ASN A 9 0.03 -13.75 20.67
C ASN A 9 0.50 -12.32 20.29
N ARG A 10 1.55 -11.80 20.96
CA ARG A 10 2.19 -10.53 20.55
C ARG A 10 2.92 -10.65 19.22
N ASN A 11 3.73 -11.71 19.06
CA ASN A 11 4.49 -11.93 17.82
C ASN A 11 3.58 -12.24 16.63
N ILE A 12 2.49 -13.00 16.82
CA ILE A 12 1.60 -13.37 15.73
C ILE A 12 0.84 -12.17 15.16
N ARG A 13 0.62 -11.10 15.94
CA ARG A 13 0.01 -9.86 15.42
C ARG A 13 0.98 -9.07 14.53
N GLN A 14 2.24 -8.91 14.96
CA GLN A 14 3.23 -8.18 14.16
C GLN A 14 3.65 -8.96 12.92
N TYR A 15 3.90 -10.26 13.05
CA TYR A 15 4.31 -11.11 11.93
C TYR A 15 3.14 -11.66 11.11
N GLY A 16 1.91 -11.61 11.64
CA GLY A 16 0.71 -12.15 10.99
C GLY A 16 0.38 -11.46 9.68
N VAL A 17 0.59 -10.15 9.57
CA VAL A 17 0.35 -9.40 8.32
C VAL A 17 1.35 -9.81 7.23
N ILE A 18 2.63 -9.93 7.59
CA ILE A 18 3.68 -10.37 6.66
C ILE A 18 3.44 -11.83 6.24
N PHE A 19 3.08 -12.70 7.19
CA PHE A 19 2.75 -14.08 6.91
C PHE A 19 1.53 -14.20 5.97
N ALA A 20 0.46 -13.45 6.25
CA ALA A 20 -0.72 -13.39 5.38
C ALA A 20 -0.37 -12.89 3.97
N LEU A 21 0.49 -11.88 3.86
CA LEU A 21 0.96 -11.36 2.56
C LEU A 21 1.68 -12.46 1.76
N ILE A 22 2.59 -13.21 2.38
CA ILE A 22 3.32 -14.31 1.72
C ILE A 22 2.35 -15.40 1.24
N VAL A 23 1.41 -15.80 2.10
CA VAL A 23 0.40 -16.83 1.75
C VAL A 23 -0.44 -16.39 0.55
N ILE A 24 -0.93 -15.14 0.56
CA ILE A 24 -1.71 -14.57 -0.54
C ILE A 24 -0.86 -14.51 -1.82
N MET A 25 0.40 -14.07 -1.72
CA MET A 25 1.30 -13.95 -2.86
C MET A 25 1.59 -15.31 -3.51
N LEU A 26 1.76 -16.36 -2.71
CA LEU A 26 1.92 -17.73 -3.21
C LEU A 26 0.64 -18.27 -3.84
N LEU A 27 -0.51 -18.07 -3.17
CA LEU A 27 -1.82 -18.51 -3.65
C LEU A 27 -2.13 -17.87 -5.01
N PHE A 28 -2.05 -16.54 -5.12
CA PHE A 28 -2.27 -15.84 -6.39
C PHE A 28 -1.15 -16.10 -7.39
N GLY A 29 0.09 -16.33 -6.94
CA GLY A 29 1.19 -16.77 -7.79
C GLY A 29 0.85 -18.06 -8.54
N ILE A 30 0.32 -19.06 -7.84
CA ILE A 30 -0.09 -20.34 -8.43
C ILE A 30 -1.33 -20.16 -9.31
N LEU A 31 -2.39 -19.53 -8.80
CA LEU A 31 -3.65 -19.34 -9.54
C LEU A 31 -3.49 -18.53 -10.83
N THR A 32 -2.56 -17.56 -10.87
CA THR A 32 -2.35 -16.70 -12.04
C THR A 32 -1.31 -17.28 -13.03
N GLY A 33 -0.71 -18.43 -12.71
CA GLY A 33 0.35 -19.06 -13.51
C GLY A 33 1.66 -18.27 -13.48
N GLY A 34 2.01 -17.71 -12.31
CA GLY A 34 3.24 -16.95 -12.09
C GLY A 34 3.18 -15.49 -12.53
N LYS A 35 2.16 -15.04 -13.27
CA LYS A 35 2.07 -13.66 -13.82
C LYS A 35 2.23 -12.56 -12.77
N LEU A 36 1.80 -12.82 -11.53
CA LEU A 36 1.92 -11.87 -10.42
C LEU A 36 3.37 -11.46 -10.16
N ILE A 37 4.30 -12.43 -10.25
CA ILE A 37 5.73 -12.29 -9.93
C ILE A 37 6.56 -11.91 -11.16
N TRP A 38 5.95 -11.75 -12.33
CA TRP A 38 6.69 -11.38 -13.54
C TRP A 38 7.32 -10.00 -13.37
N PRO A 39 8.57 -9.80 -13.84
CA PRO A 39 9.28 -8.52 -13.68
C PRO A 39 8.49 -7.32 -14.20
N ARG A 40 7.74 -7.52 -15.29
CA ARG A 40 6.83 -6.50 -15.84
C ARG A 40 5.71 -6.13 -14.87
N ASN A 41 5.05 -7.11 -14.26
CA ASN A 41 3.95 -6.86 -13.34
C ASN A 41 4.45 -6.28 -12.02
N VAL A 42 5.54 -6.80 -11.46
CA VAL A 42 6.17 -6.26 -10.24
C VAL A 42 6.62 -4.82 -10.46
N SER A 43 7.31 -4.52 -11.57
CA SER A 43 7.71 -3.14 -11.89
C SER A 43 6.51 -2.22 -12.13
N MET A 44 5.39 -2.72 -12.67
CA MET A 44 4.16 -1.95 -12.80
C MET A 44 3.53 -1.66 -11.44
N LEU A 45 3.43 -2.66 -10.55
CA LEU A 45 2.91 -2.51 -9.18
C LEU A 45 3.73 -1.49 -8.38
N VAL A 46 5.06 -1.57 -8.46
CA VAL A 46 5.95 -0.61 -7.80
C VAL A 46 5.73 0.78 -8.37
N ARG A 47 5.68 0.94 -9.70
CA ARG A 47 5.43 2.25 -10.32
C ARG A 47 4.05 2.82 -9.99
N GLN A 48 3.01 1.99 -9.95
CA GLN A 48 1.65 2.37 -9.60
C GLN A 48 1.51 2.79 -8.13
N ASN A 49 2.36 2.30 -7.23
CA ASN A 49 2.37 2.71 -5.82
C ASN A 49 3.46 3.74 -5.49
N ALA A 50 4.39 3.99 -6.40
CA ALA A 50 5.49 4.92 -6.21
C ALA A 50 5.01 6.36 -5.91
N TYR A 51 3.83 6.74 -6.41
CA TYR A 51 3.24 8.05 -6.08
C TYR A 51 3.03 8.22 -4.57
N VAL A 52 2.62 7.17 -3.84
CA VAL A 52 2.44 7.23 -2.37
C VAL A 52 3.77 7.45 -1.66
N LEU A 53 4.84 6.81 -2.14
CA LEU A 53 6.19 6.99 -1.59
C LEU A 53 6.67 8.44 -1.77
N ILE A 54 6.47 9.01 -2.96
CA ILE A 54 6.84 10.40 -3.26
C ILE A 54 6.05 11.37 -2.38
N LEU A 55 4.75 11.14 -2.22
CA LEU A 55 3.89 11.92 -1.33
C LEU A 55 4.36 11.87 0.13
N ALA A 56 4.73 10.68 0.62
CA ALA A 56 5.22 10.50 1.98
C ALA A 56 6.52 11.28 2.24
N ILE A 57 7.44 11.32 1.26
CA ILE A 57 8.67 12.13 1.35
C ILE A 57 8.34 13.63 1.40
N GLY A 58 7.37 14.10 0.60
CA GLY A 58 6.93 15.50 0.64
C GLY A 58 6.35 15.90 2.00
N MET A 59 5.45 15.09 2.55
CA MET A 59 4.87 15.34 3.88
C MET A 59 5.89 15.23 5.02
N MET A 60 6.93 14.38 4.87
CA MET A 60 8.02 14.27 5.84
C MET A 60 8.73 15.61 6.03
N PHE A 61 9.04 16.33 4.95
CA PHE A 61 9.68 17.65 5.06
C PHE A 61 8.77 18.66 5.76
N CYS A 62 7.48 18.73 5.39
CA CYS A 62 6.51 19.65 6.02
C CYS A 62 6.42 19.44 7.54
N ILE A 63 6.42 18.18 8.00
CA ILE A 63 6.39 17.85 9.43
C ILE A 63 7.68 18.31 10.13
N LEU A 64 8.85 18.08 9.50
CA LEU A 64 10.14 18.39 10.11
C LEU A 64 10.43 19.90 10.22
N THR A 65 10.04 20.71 9.23
CA THR A 65 10.31 22.17 9.24
C THR A 65 9.21 23.01 9.86
N GLY A 66 7.95 22.61 9.72
CA GLY A 66 6.80 23.42 10.15
C GLY A 66 6.17 22.99 11.47
N GLY A 67 6.46 21.79 11.98
CA GLY A 67 5.77 21.22 13.15
C GLY A 67 4.28 20.89 12.91
N ASN A 68 3.75 21.20 11.72
CA ASN A 68 2.39 20.92 11.30
C ASN A 68 2.38 19.76 10.28
N VAL A 69 1.39 18.87 10.42
CA VAL A 69 1.15 17.81 9.44
C VAL A 69 0.34 18.42 8.28
N ASP A 70 1.04 18.84 7.22
CA ASP A 70 0.39 19.36 6.03
C ASP A 70 -0.28 18.22 5.23
N LEU A 71 -1.59 18.10 5.39
CA LEU A 71 -2.43 17.11 4.70
C LEU A 71 -2.93 17.61 3.33
N SER A 72 -2.59 18.84 2.91
CA SER A 72 -3.11 19.46 1.68
C SER A 72 -2.76 18.66 0.41
N VAL A 73 -1.57 18.04 0.36
CA VAL A 73 -1.18 17.21 -0.78
C VAL A 73 -2.07 15.95 -0.88
N GLY A 74 -2.53 15.43 0.26
CA GLY A 74 -3.46 14.31 0.31
C GLY A 74 -4.86 14.65 -0.21
N SER A 75 -5.36 15.87 0.05
CA SER A 75 -6.69 16.29 -0.45
C SER A 75 -6.71 16.48 -1.97
N ILE A 76 -5.62 16.99 -2.56
CA ILE A 76 -5.47 17.10 -4.02
C ILE A 76 -5.47 15.72 -4.67
N VAL A 77 -4.73 14.76 -4.09
CA VAL A 77 -4.70 13.38 -4.59
C VAL A 77 -6.07 12.71 -4.48
N ALA A 78 -6.80 12.94 -3.39
CA ALA A 78 -8.16 12.44 -3.23
C ALA A 78 -9.12 13.04 -4.27
N LEU A 79 -9.03 14.34 -4.54
CA LEU A 79 -9.82 15.02 -5.56
C LEU A 79 -9.55 14.44 -6.95
N VAL A 80 -8.28 14.35 -7.35
CA VAL A 80 -7.88 13.80 -8.66
C VAL A 80 -8.32 12.35 -8.80
N SER A 81 -8.19 11.55 -7.75
CA SER A 81 -8.61 10.14 -7.75
C SER A 81 -10.13 10.00 -7.90
N ALA A 82 -10.91 10.81 -7.17
CA ALA A 82 -12.36 10.83 -7.27
C ALA A 82 -12.82 11.30 -8.66
N MET A 83 -12.21 12.37 -9.20
CA MET A 83 -12.51 12.84 -10.55
C MET A 83 -12.14 11.81 -11.61
N SER A 84 -10.99 11.15 -11.50
CA SER A 84 -10.59 10.08 -12.42
C SER A 84 -11.59 8.93 -12.41
N GLY A 85 -12.05 8.51 -11.23
CA GLY A 85 -13.07 7.46 -11.13
C GLY A 85 -14.40 7.87 -11.75
N LEU A 86 -14.88 9.08 -11.44
CA LEU A 86 -16.11 9.63 -12.02
C LEU A 86 -16.01 9.76 -13.55
N LEU A 87 -14.85 10.15 -14.05
CA LEU A 87 -14.59 10.28 -15.48
C LEU A 87 -14.70 8.89 -16.13
N THR A 88 -14.03 7.89 -15.58
CA THR A 88 -14.11 6.51 -16.10
C THR A 88 -15.52 5.95 -16.09
N THR A 89 -16.32 6.23 -15.05
CA THR A 89 -17.70 5.73 -14.98
C THR A 89 -18.68 6.51 -15.84
N THR A 90 -18.46 7.81 -16.04
CA THR A 90 -19.45 8.69 -16.71
C THR A 90 -19.20 8.80 -18.21
N ILE A 91 -17.93 8.96 -18.62
CA ILE A 91 -17.56 9.12 -20.03
C ILE A 91 -16.94 7.85 -20.65
N GLY A 92 -16.77 6.78 -19.87
CA GLY A 92 -16.27 5.49 -20.35
C GLY A 92 -14.78 5.47 -20.73
N LEU A 93 -14.00 6.41 -20.18
CA LEU A 93 -12.55 6.53 -20.39
C LEU A 93 -11.76 5.83 -19.28
#